data_AF-W9VJT7-F1
#
_entry.id   AF-W9VJT7-F1
#
_cell.length_a   1.000
_cell.length_b   1.000
_cell.length_c   1.000
_cell.angle_alpha   90.00
_cell.angle_beta   90.00
_cell.angle_gamma   90.00
#
_symmetry.space_group_name_H-M   'P 1'
#
loop_
_entity.id
_entity.type
_entity.pdbx_description
1 polymer ?
#
loop_
_entity_poly.entity_id
_entity_poly.type
_entity_poly.pdbx_seq_one_letter_code
_entity_poly.pdbx_strand_id
1 'polypeptide(L)' 'MQAHIVVDDQLMNEALRVTGLNGTEEVIEVALRELIEHRRKDPLALAFGQMPWDGDLDAMRTDR' A
#
# COMPACT_ATOMS: atom_id res chain seq x y z
N MET A 1 16.55 -0.90 11.37
CA MET A 1 17.13 0.15 10.52
C MET A 1 16.70 1.48 11.12
N GLN A 2 17.61 2.42 11.33
CA GLN A 2 17.26 3.74 11.87
C GLN A 2 17.18 4.75 10.72
N ALA A 3 16.12 5.56 10.69
CA ALA A 3 15.91 6.58 9.68
C ALA A 3 15.40 7.87 10.31
N HIS A 4 15.77 9.00 9.74
CA HIS A 4 15.18 10.29 10.07
C HIS A 4 14.07 10.59 9.06
N ILE A 5 12.85 10.73 9.55
CA ILE A 5 11.65 10.94 8.74
C ILE A 5 10.87 12.12 9.30
N VAL A 6 10.32 12.93 8.40
CA VAL A 6 9.45 14.06 8.74
C VAL A 6 8.01 13.60 8.49
N VAL A 7 7.20 13.65 9.54
CA VAL A 7 5.77 13.29 9.50
C VAL A 7 4.98 14.46 10.07
N ASP A 8 3.77 14.67 9.54
CA ASP A 8 2.87 15.67 10.08
C ASP A 8 2.51 15.38 11.55
N ASP A 9 2.63 16.40 12.40
CA ASP A 9 2.42 16.25 13.85
C ASP A 9 0.96 15.96 14.19
N GLN A 10 0.01 16.51 13.42
CA GLN A 10 -1.42 16.26 13.68
C GLN A 10 -1.76 14.81 13.38
N LEU A 11 -1.26 14.30 12.25
CA LEU A 11 -1.41 12.90 11.85
C LEU A 11 -0.82 11.94 12.89
N MET A 12 0.40 12.20 13.37
CA MET A 12 1.05 11.35 14.37
C MET A 12 0.32 11.36 15.72
N ASN A 13 -0.14 12.54 16.16
CA ASN A 13 -0.90 12.68 17.40
C ASN A 13 -2.28 12.00 17.32
N GLU A 14 -2.93 12.05 16.17
CA GLU A 14 -4.18 11.31 15.93
C GLU A 14 -3.93 9.81 15.96
N ALA A 15 -2.88 9.34 15.27
CA ALA A 15 -2.51 7.92 15.26
C ALA A 15 -2.22 7.39 16.67
N LEU A 16 -1.42 8.09 17.49
CA LEU A 16 -1.17 7.71 18.88
C LEU A 16 -2.47 7.64 19.70
N ARG A 17 -3.37 8.61 19.53
CA ARG A 17 -4.65 8.66 20.25
C ARG A 17 -5.60 7.54 19.87
N VAL A 18 -5.70 7.23 18.58
CA VAL A 18 -6.63 6.20 18.06
C VAL A 18 -6.10 4.80 18.35
N THR A 19 -4.79 4.59 18.22
CA THR A 19 -4.16 3.28 18.45
C THR A 19 -3.88 2.99 19.93
N GLY A 20 -3.80 4.04 20.78
CA GLY A 20 -3.39 3.92 22.17
C GLY A 20 -1.89 3.62 22.35
N LEU A 21 -1.10 3.73 21.29
CA LEU A 21 0.34 3.52 21.31
C LEU A 21 1.04 4.73 21.94
N ASN A 22 2.21 4.49 22.52
CA ASN A 22 2.97 5.52 23.23
C ASN A 22 4.19 6.00 22.44
N GLY A 23 4.65 5.20 21.47
CA GLY A 23 5.82 5.50 20.65
C GLY A 23 5.47 5.81 19.20
N THR A 24 6.12 6.84 18.65
CA THR A 24 6.07 7.11 17.21
C THR A 24 6.63 5.94 16.40
N GLU A 25 7.69 5.29 16.88
CA GLU A 25 8.27 4.10 16.25
C GLU A 25 7.26 2.94 16.20
N GLU A 26 6.52 2.69 17.28
CA GLU A 26 5.48 1.65 17.32
C GLU A 26 4.36 1.94 16.32
N VAL A 27 3.89 3.19 16.27
CA VAL A 27 2.87 3.64 15.30
C VAL A 27 3.35 3.41 13.87
N ILE A 28 4.59 3.78 13.56
CA ILE A 28 5.17 3.62 12.23
C ILE A 28 5.28 2.14 11.86
N GLU A 29 5.73 1.29 12.77
CA GLU A 29 5.86 -0.14 12.49
C GLU A 29 4.50 -0.79 12.22
N VAL A 30 3.50 -0.47 13.04
CA VAL A 30 2.11 -0.96 12.86
C VAL A 30 1.56 -0.47 11.53
N ALA A 31 1.68 0.83 11.22
CA ALA A 31 1.19 1.41 9.98
C ALA A 31 1.85 0.78 8.74
N LEU A 32 3.16 0.54 8.77
CA LEU A 32 3.88 -0.12 7.67
C LEU A 32 3.44 -1.58 7.48
N ARG A 33 3.22 -2.31 8.58
CA ARG A 33 2.75 -3.69 8.52
C ARG A 33 1.35 -3.76 7.91
N GLU A 34 0.43 -2.92 8.39
CA GLU A 34 -0.93 -2.83 7.84
C GLU A 34 -0.92 -2.43 6.36
N LEU A 35 -0.10 -1.46 5.97
CA LEU A 35 0.04 -1.06 4.57
C LEU A 35 0.46 -2.26 3.68
N ILE A 36 1.46 -3.03 4.12
CA ILE A 36 1.92 -4.20 3.38
C ILE A 36 0.83 -5.25 3.29
N GLU A 37 0.17 -5.57 4.40
CA GLU A 37 -0.92 -6.54 4.41
C GLU A 37 -2.09 -6.12 3.52
N HIS A 38 -2.46 -4.85 3.58
CA HIS A 38 -3.52 -4.28 2.77
C HIS A 38 -3.19 -4.39 1.27
N ARG A 39 -1.95 -4.07 0.88
CA ARG A 39 -1.48 -4.19 -0.51
C ARG A 39 -1.37 -5.65 -0.98
N ARG A 40 -0.97 -6.58 -0.11
CA ARG A 40 -0.92 -8.02 -0.44
C ARG A 40 -2.29 -8.62 -0.66
N LYS A 41 -3.30 -8.13 0.05
CA LYS A 41 -4.68 -8.60 -0.03
C LYS A 41 -5.47 -7.90 -1.14
N ASP A 42 -4.86 -6.99 -1.92
CA ASP A 42 -5.52 -6.30 -3.01
C ASP A 42 -6.04 -7.32 -4.05
N PRO A 43 -7.36 -7.55 -4.14
CA PRO A 43 -7.92 -8.57 -5.00
C PRO A 43 -7.65 -8.28 -6.48
N LEU A 44 -7.48 -7.00 -6.86
CA LEU A 44 -7.15 -6.61 -8.23
C LEU A 44 -5.71 -6.98 -8.57
N ALA A 45 -4.78 -6.80 -7.61
CA ALA A 45 -3.40 -7.24 -7.77
C ALA A 45 -3.30 -8.76 -7.89
N LEU A 46 -4.09 -9.50 -7.09
CA LEU A 46 -4.18 -10.95 -7.21
C LEU A 46 -4.81 -11.38 -8.54
N ALA A 47 -5.84 -10.70 -9.01
CA ALA A 47 -6.55 -11.01 -10.25
C ALA A 47 -5.72 -10.75 -11.53
N PHE A 48 -4.57 -10.09 -11.43
CA PHE A 48 -3.70 -9.83 -12.57
C PHE A 48 -3.25 -11.15 -13.23
N GLY A 49 -3.59 -11.32 -14.51
CA GLY A 49 -3.28 -12.54 -15.28
C GLY A 49 -4.18 -13.75 -14.99
N GLN A 50 -5.19 -13.62 -14.10
CA GLN A 50 -6.16 -14.70 -13.86
C GLN A 50 -7.33 -14.69 -14.85
N MET A 51 -7.63 -13.55 -15.46
CA MET A 51 -8.70 -13.43 -16.47
C MET A 51 -8.12 -13.75 -17.86
N PRO A 52 -8.73 -14.68 -18.62
CA PRO A 52 -8.40 -14.82 -20.03
C PRO A 52 -8.69 -13.49 -20.74
N TRP A 53 -7.72 -13.05 -21.52
CA TRP A 53 -7.86 -11.86 -22.35
C TRP A 53 -8.14 -12.30 -23.78
N ASP A 54 -9.34 -12.00 -24.28
CA ASP A 54 -9.83 -12.43 -25.60
C ASP A 54 -9.51 -11.44 -26.74
N GLY A 55 -8.61 -10.47 -26.50
CA GLY A 55 -8.21 -9.52 -27.54
C GLY A 55 -7.19 -10.11 -28.51
N ASP A 56 -6.95 -9.39 -29.60
CA ASP A 56 -5.83 -9.65 -30.51
C ASP A 56 -4.81 -8.51 -30.35
N LEU A 57 -3.67 -8.82 -29.73
CA LEU A 57 -2.61 -7.83 -29.46
C LEU A 57 -1.98 -7.32 -30.75
N ASP A 58 -1.94 -8.15 -31.79
CA ASP A 58 -1.32 -7.78 -33.06
C ASP A 58 -2.23 -6.83 -33.81
N ALA A 59 -3.55 -7.07 -33.79
CA ALA A 59 -4.54 -6.14 -34.35
C ALA A 59 -4.54 -4.76 -33.66
N MET A 60 -4.38 -4.73 -32.33
CA MET A 60 -4.36 -3.48 -31.54
C MET A 60 -3.07 -2.66 -31.69
N ARG A 61 -1.98 -3.26 -32.16
CA ARG A 61 -0.69 -2.58 -32.37
C ARG A 61 -0.55 -1.98 -33.77
N THR A 62 -1.61 -2.01 -34.57
CA THR A 62 -1.60 -1.54 -35.95
C THR A 62 -1.71 -0.01 -36.03
N ASP A 63 -0.78 0.69 -35.39
CA ASP A 63 -0.59 2.14 -35.46
C ASP A 63 0.61 2.48 -36.37
N ARG A 64 0.73 1.82 -37.53
CA ARG A 64 1.82 2.06 -38.48
C ARG A 64 1.34 2.74 -39.75
#